data_AF-A0A0T6AZ91-F1
#
_entry.id   AF-A0A0T6AZ91-F1
#
_cell.length_a   1.000
_cell.length_b   1.000
_cell.length_c   1.000
_cell.angle_alpha   90.00
_cell.angle_beta   90.00
_cell.angle_gamma   90.00
#
_symmetry.space_group_name_H-M   'P 1'
#
loop_
_entity.id
_entity.type
_entity.pdbx_description
1 polymer ?
#
loop_
_entity_poly.entity_id
_entity_poly.type
_entity_poly.pdbx_seq_one_letter_code
_entity_poly.pdbx_strand_id
1 'polypeptide(L)'
;MLRICEPYVTWGYPNLKSVRELIYKRGFAKVKGQRIPITSNQIIEDRLGKSDIICVEDLIHEIFTVGPKFKYASNFLWPFKLNTPTGGWRKKTNHYVEGGDFGNREDKINELLRRMV
;
A
#
# COMPACT_ATOMS: atom_id res chain seq x y z
N MET A 1 12.48 -13.36 -0.06
CA MET A 1 12.65 -12.14 -0.88
C MET A 1 12.85 -10.89 -0.03
N LEU A 2 11.95 -10.55 0.91
CA LEU A 2 12.07 -9.35 1.76
C LEU A 2 13.37 -9.29 2.58
N ARG A 3 13.84 -10.42 3.11
CA ARG A 3 15.11 -10.51 3.86
C ARG A 3 16.35 -10.10 3.04
N ILE A 4 16.31 -10.24 1.72
CA ILE A 4 17.44 -9.87 0.84
C ILE A 4 17.49 -8.36 0.61
N CYS A 5 16.32 -7.72 0.45
CA CYS A 5 16.22 -6.28 0.25
C CYS A 5 16.02 -5.48 1.54
N GLU A 6 16.07 -6.14 2.70
CA GLU A 6 15.78 -5.56 4.02
C GLU A 6 16.50 -4.22 4.29
N PRO A 7 17.80 -4.04 3.94
CA PRO A 7 18.50 -2.76 4.15
C PRO A 7 17.92 -1.57 3.37
N TYR A 8 17.11 -1.84 2.34
CA TYR A 8 16.55 -0.83 1.43
C TYR A 8 15.08 -0.54 1.66
N VAL A 9 14.38 -1.39 2.43
CA VAL A 9 12.93 -1.29 2.61
C VAL A 9 12.55 -1.27 4.07
N THR A 10 11.53 -0.49 4.38
CA THR A 10 10.81 -0.57 5.66
C THR A 10 9.47 -1.26 5.39
N TRP A 11 9.15 -2.28 6.17
CA TRP A 11 7.90 -3.01 6.04
C TRP A 11 7.29 -3.30 7.41
N GLY A 12 6.03 -3.75 7.43
CA GLY A 12 5.29 -4.03 8.65
C GLY A 12 3.84 -4.36 8.35
N TYR A 13 2.99 -4.33 9.36
CA TYR A 13 1.59 -4.75 9.28
C TYR A 13 0.67 -3.52 9.21
N PRO A 14 0.09 -3.22 8.04
CA PRO A 14 -0.84 -2.11 7.92
C PRO A 14 -2.18 -2.44 8.58
N ASN A 15 -2.77 -1.48 9.26
CA ASN A 15 -4.15 -1.58 9.76
C ASN A 15 -5.16 -1.14 8.68
N LEU A 16 -6.44 -1.45 8.90
CA LEU A 16 -7.52 -1.11 7.97
C LEU A 16 -7.57 0.39 7.64
N LYS A 17 -7.31 1.26 8.62
CA LYS A 17 -7.29 2.71 8.41
C LYS A 17 -6.17 3.13 7.47
N SER A 18 -4.97 2.58 7.63
CA SER A 18 -3.82 2.89 6.78
C SER A 18 -4.00 2.35 5.35
N VAL A 19 -4.58 1.16 5.18
CA VAL A 19 -4.93 0.64 3.84
C VAL A 19 -5.96 1.54 3.17
N ARG A 20 -7.01 1.91 3.89
CA ARG A 20 -8.04 2.83 3.41
C ARG A 20 -7.45 4.18 2.98
N GLU A 21 -6.66 4.82 3.84
CA GLU A 21 -6.04 6.11 3.53
C GLU A 21 -5.10 6.02 2.31
N LEU A 22 -4.34 4.93 2.17
CA LEU A 22 -3.49 4.69 1.01
C LEU A 22 -4.30 4.61 -0.29
N ILE A 23 -5.37 3.81 -0.31
CA ILE A 23 -6.18 3.61 -1.52
C ILE A 23 -6.95 4.88 -1.87
N TYR A 24 -7.56 5.57 -0.90
CA TYR A 24 -8.31 6.79 -1.19
C TYR A 24 -7.42 7.98 -1.58
N LYS A 25 -6.32 8.22 -0.87
CA LYS A 25 -5.49 9.42 -1.11
C LYS A 25 -4.41 9.22 -2.17
N ARG A 26 -3.90 8.00 -2.29
CA ARG A 26 -2.74 7.66 -3.12
C ARG A 26 -3.03 6.54 -4.12
N GLY A 27 -4.27 6.06 -4.22
CA GLY A 27 -4.67 4.99 -5.12
C GLY A 27 -4.69 5.43 -6.58
N PHE A 28 -3.94 4.70 -7.40
CA PHE A 28 -3.99 4.81 -8.85
C PHE A 28 -4.19 3.41 -9.42
N ALA A 29 -5.01 3.30 -10.45
CA ALA A 29 -5.22 2.08 -11.20
C ALA A 29 -4.20 1.94 -12.33
N LYS A 30 -3.79 0.70 -12.60
CA LYS A 30 -2.98 0.30 -13.75
C LYS A 30 -3.90 -0.17 -14.87
N VAL A 31 -4.26 0.74 -15.76
CA VAL A 31 -5.14 0.48 -16.91
C VAL A 31 -4.32 0.56 -18.19
N LYS A 32 -4.23 -0.55 -18.94
CA LYS A 32 -3.45 -0.63 -20.20
C LYS A 32 -2.00 -0.09 -20.07
N GLY A 33 -1.37 -0.28 -18.91
CA GLY A 33 -0.01 0.21 -18.63
C GLY A 33 0.08 1.69 -18.24
N GLN A 34 -1.03 2.42 -18.24
CA GLN A 34 -1.10 3.81 -17.78
C GLN A 34 -1.49 3.89 -16.31
N ARG A 35 -1.03 4.95 -15.66
CA ARG A 35 -1.34 5.28 -14.27
C ARG A 35 -2.54 6.25 -14.25
N ILE A 36 -3.71 5.75 -13.88
CA ILE A 36 -4.97 6.53 -13.86
C ILE A 36 -5.43 6.71 -12.41
N PRO A 37 -5.80 7.92 -11.96
CA PRO A 37 -6.34 8.11 -10.62
C PRO A 37 -7.67 7.37 -10.45
N ILE A 38 -7.89 6.77 -9.29
CA ILE A 38 -9.17 6.11 -8.97
C ILE A 38 -10.16 7.20 -8.56
N THR A 39 -10.95 7.69 -9.50
CA THR A 39 -11.95 8.75 -9.25
C THR A 39 -13.38 8.22 -9.17
N SER A 40 -13.66 7.08 -9.79
CA SER A 40 -14.99 6.45 -9.79
C SER A 40 -14.90 4.94 -9.67
N ASN A 41 -15.96 4.33 -9.13
CA ASN A 41 -16.08 2.88 -9.01
C ASN A 41 -16.16 2.18 -10.39
N GLN A 42 -16.62 2.89 -11.43
CA GLN A 42 -16.67 2.37 -12.80
C GLN A 42 -15.30 1.88 -13.28
N ILE A 43 -14.21 2.59 -12.95
CA ILE A 43 -12.84 2.20 -13.34
C ILE A 43 -12.45 0.86 -12.69
N ILE A 44 -12.93 0.60 -11.49
CA ILE A 44 -12.69 -0.65 -10.75
C ILE A 44 -13.54 -1.75 -11.36
N GLU A 45 -14.84 -1.53 -11.51
CA GLU A 45 -15.79 -2.48 -12.08
C GLU A 45 -15.39 -2.92 -13.50
N ASP A 46 -14.97 -1.99 -14.37
CA ASP A 46 -14.53 -2.29 -15.74
C ASP A 46 -13.34 -3.26 -15.79
N ARG A 47 -12.46 -3.22 -14.78
CA ARG A 47 -11.20 -3.99 -14.75
C ARG A 47 -11.28 -5.24 -13.88
N LEU A 48 -12.01 -5.14 -12.77
CA LEU A 48 -12.07 -6.16 -11.73
C LEU A 48 -13.48 -6.72 -11.51
N GLY A 49 -14.50 -6.28 -12.25
CA GLY A 49 -15.88 -6.78 -12.12
C GLY A 49 -16.00 -8.29 -12.35
N LYS A 50 -15.14 -8.87 -13.21
CA LYS A 50 -15.04 -10.34 -13.38
C LYS A 50 -14.53 -11.08 -12.12
N SER A 51 -13.90 -10.36 -11.20
CA SER A 51 -13.36 -10.86 -9.94
C SER A 51 -14.26 -10.52 -8.75
N ASP A 52 -15.48 -10.03 -9.00
CA ASP A 52 -16.45 -9.62 -7.97
C ASP A 52 -15.98 -8.44 -7.10
N ILE A 53 -15.11 -7.59 -7.65
CA ILE A 53 -14.66 -6.35 -7.00
C ILE A 53 -15.26 -5.20 -7.79
N ILE A 54 -16.29 -4.57 -7.22
CA ILE A 54 -17.12 -3.57 -7.91
C ILE A 54 -16.75 -2.17 -7.43
N CYS A 55 -16.47 -2.01 -6.13
CA CYS A 55 -16.18 -0.71 -5.53
C CYS A 55 -14.83 -0.63 -4.83
N VAL A 56 -14.46 0.58 -4.40
CA VAL A 56 -13.24 0.82 -3.62
C VAL A 56 -13.25 0.08 -2.28
N GLU A 57 -14.40 -0.08 -1.62
CA GLU A 57 -14.46 -0.81 -0.34
C GLU A 57 -14.24 -2.31 -0.53
N ASP A 58 -14.73 -2.92 -1.63
CA ASP A 58 -14.42 -4.32 -1.96
C ASP A 58 -12.92 -4.49 -2.18
N LEU A 59 -12.28 -3.53 -2.86
CA LEU A 59 -10.84 -3.53 -3.08
C LEU A 59 -10.06 -3.41 -1.76
N ILE A 60 -10.48 -2.54 -0.85
CA ILE A 60 -9.90 -2.40 0.49
C ILE A 60 -10.07 -3.69 1.29
N HIS A 61 -11.27 -4.27 1.27
CA HIS A 61 -11.59 -5.51 1.96
C HIS A 61 -10.68 -6.62 1.47
N GLU A 62 -10.64 -6.87 0.16
CA GLU A 62 -9.84 -7.93 -0.46
C GLU A 62 -8.34 -7.82 -0.16
N ILE A 63 -7.81 -6.58 -0.11
CA ILE A 63 -6.41 -6.32 0.22
C ILE A 63 -6.12 -6.54 1.69
N PHE A 64 -7.02 -6.13 2.58
CA PHE A 64 -6.81 -6.23 4.02
C PHE A 64 -7.03 -7.65 4.55
N THR A 65 -8.05 -8.36 4.06
CA THR A 65 -8.35 -9.74 4.47
C THR A 65 -7.53 -10.77 3.71
N VAL A 66 -6.79 -10.36 2.68
CA VAL A 66 -6.01 -11.24 1.79
C VAL A 66 -6.91 -12.30 1.16
N GLY A 67 -7.95 -11.84 0.47
CA GLY A 67 -8.92 -12.73 -0.17
C GLY A 67 -8.37 -13.51 -1.37
N PRO A 68 -9.19 -14.37 -1.99
CA PRO A 68 -8.77 -15.28 -3.07
C PRO A 68 -8.30 -14.57 -4.35
N LYS A 69 -8.69 -13.31 -4.54
CA LYS A 69 -8.36 -12.45 -5.69
C LYS A 69 -7.36 -11.35 -5.33
N PHE A 70 -6.70 -11.44 -4.17
CA PHE A 70 -5.66 -10.50 -3.73
C PHE A 70 -4.62 -10.18 -4.82
N LYS A 71 -4.19 -11.19 -5.59
CA LYS A 71 -3.23 -11.01 -6.68
C LYS A 71 -3.77 -10.09 -7.79
N TYR A 72 -5.05 -10.14 -8.09
CA TYR A 72 -5.66 -9.28 -9.12
C TYR A 72 -5.86 -7.86 -8.57
N ALA A 73 -6.35 -7.73 -7.34
CA ALA A 73 -6.51 -6.46 -6.63
C ALA A 73 -5.17 -5.69 -6.49
N SER A 74 -4.12 -6.38 -6.04
CA SER A 74 -2.80 -5.79 -5.85
C SER A 74 -2.12 -5.39 -7.17
N ASN A 75 -2.27 -6.20 -8.23
CA ASN A 75 -1.73 -5.86 -9.56
C ASN A 75 -2.52 -4.76 -10.28
N PHE A 76 -3.80 -4.61 -9.96
CA PHE A 76 -4.61 -3.50 -10.45
C PHE A 76 -4.13 -2.17 -9.89
N LEU A 77 -3.70 -2.13 -8.62
CA LEU A 77 -3.12 -0.94 -8.03
C LEU A 77 -1.73 -0.65 -8.59
N TRP A 78 -1.52 0.61 -8.97
CA TRP A 78 -0.19 1.11 -9.28
C TRP A 78 0.61 1.25 -7.97
N PRO A 79 1.93 0.98 -7.96
CA PRO A 79 2.76 1.20 -6.78
C PRO A 79 2.60 2.60 -6.20
N PHE A 80 2.26 2.68 -4.92
CA PHE A 80 1.99 3.95 -4.24
C PHE A 80 3.22 4.85 -4.25
N LYS A 81 3.06 6.08 -4.73
CA LYS A 81 4.08 7.13 -4.64
C LYS A 81 3.83 7.97 -3.39
N LEU A 82 4.58 7.68 -2.34
CA LEU A 82 4.49 8.33 -1.05
C LEU A 82 5.44 9.54 -0.95
N ASN A 83 5.12 10.48 -0.05
CA ASN A 83 5.98 11.61 0.25
C ASN A 83 7.05 11.21 1.28
N THR A 84 8.09 12.04 1.42
CA THR A 84 9.02 11.93 2.54
C THR A 84 8.27 12.10 3.88
N PRO A 85 8.58 11.29 4.91
CA PRO A 85 7.88 11.37 6.18
C PRO A 85 8.06 12.75 6.81
N THR A 86 6.95 13.36 7.24
CA THR A 86 6.97 14.58 8.05
C THR A 86 7.76 14.32 9.34
N GLY A 87 8.77 15.16 9.61
CA GLY A 87 9.73 14.97 10.71
C GLY A 87 10.97 14.15 10.36
N GLY A 88 11.09 13.69 9.11
CA GLY A 88 12.29 13.02 8.60
C GLY A 88 12.45 11.56 9.02
N TRP A 89 13.61 11.01 8.70
CA TRP A 89 14.05 9.66 9.07
C TRP A 89 15.02 9.76 10.25
N ARG A 90 15.03 8.76 11.13
CA ARG A 90 15.99 8.66 12.25
C ARG A 90 17.38 8.30 11.74
N LYS A 91 17.53 7.13 11.12
CA LYS A 91 18.76 6.61 10.51
C LYS A 91 18.43 5.47 9.54
N LYS A 92 18.51 5.77 8.23
CA LYS A 92 18.18 4.83 7.15
C LYS A 92 19.10 3.61 7.05
N THR A 93 20.31 3.70 7.59
CA THR A 93 21.36 2.68 7.45
C THR A 93 21.35 1.62 8.55
N ASN A 94 20.51 1.76 9.58
CA ASN A 94 20.44 0.83 10.71
C ASN A 94 19.07 0.15 10.74
N HIS A 95 19.03 -1.06 11.30
CA HIS A 95 17.78 -1.80 11.45
C HIS A 95 16.88 -1.11 12.48
N TYR A 96 15.56 -1.23 12.35
CA TYR A 96 14.61 -0.57 13.25
C TYR A 96 14.81 -0.93 14.74
N VAL A 97 15.14 -2.19 15.02
CA VAL A 97 15.43 -2.68 16.39
C VAL A 97 16.67 -2.00 16.99
N GLU A 98 17.63 -1.58 16.17
CA GLU A 98 18.85 -0.87 16.57
C GLU A 98 18.66 0.65 16.61
N GLY A 99 17.40 1.13 16.57
CA GLY A 99 17.07 2.55 16.53
C GLY A 99 17.16 3.20 15.15
N GLY A 100 17.31 2.40 14.09
CA GLY A 100 17.29 2.86 12.70
C GLY A 100 15.89 2.85 12.09
N ASP A 101 15.83 2.69 10.76
CA ASP A 101 14.59 2.82 10.00
C ASP A 101 14.29 1.67 9.04
N PHE A 102 15.28 0.90 8.58
CA PHE A 102 15.04 -0.20 7.65
C PHE A 102 14.56 -1.46 8.40
N GLY A 103 13.91 -2.38 7.68
CA GLY A 103 13.45 -3.66 8.20
C GLY A 103 12.01 -3.67 8.69
N ASN A 104 11.67 -4.69 9.48
CA ASN A 104 10.32 -4.90 9.99
C ASN A 104 10.03 -3.97 11.17
N ARG A 105 8.95 -3.19 11.06
CA ARG A 105 8.44 -2.32 12.12
C ARG A 105 7.12 -2.80 12.74
N GLU A 106 6.61 -3.95 12.30
CA GLU A 106 5.33 -4.49 12.75
C GLU A 106 4.23 -3.42 12.63
N ASP A 107 3.47 -3.15 13.70
CA ASP A 107 2.38 -2.17 13.71
C ASP A 107 2.86 -0.70 13.67
N LYS A 108 4.15 -0.43 13.97
CA LYS A 108 4.71 0.93 13.93
C LYS A 108 4.85 1.48 12.51
N ILE A 109 4.68 0.64 11.48
CA ILE A 109 4.56 1.08 10.09
C ILE A 109 3.40 2.05 9.89
N ASN A 110 2.31 1.88 10.64
CA ASN A 110 1.10 2.71 10.50
C ASN A 110 1.36 4.16 10.89
N GLU A 111 2.22 4.40 11.88
CA GLU A 111 2.63 5.75 12.26
C GLU A 111 3.50 6.40 11.17
N LEU A 112 4.40 5.62 10.56
CA LEU A 112 5.21 6.09 9.44
C LEU A 112 4.35 6.44 8.23
N LEU A 113 3.41 5.56 7.86
CA LEU A 113 2.50 5.77 6.74
C LEU A 113 1.67 7.05 6.91
N ARG A 114 1.15 7.32 8.11
CA ARG A 114 0.40 8.56 8.39
C ARG A 114 1.22 9.85 8.17
N ARG A 115 2.56 9.76 8.26
CA ARG A 115 3.47 10.90 7.99
C ARG A 115 3.83 11.04 6.52
N MET A 116 3.52 10.04 5.69
CA MET A 116 3.92 9.96 4.28
C MET A 116 2.74 10.03 3.29
N VAL A 117 1.53 9.69 3.75
CA VAL A 117 0.29 9.67 2.95
C VAL A 117 -0.33 11.04 2.85
#